data_AF-A0A418GRK5-F1
#
_entry.id   AF-A0A418GRK5-F1
#
_cell.length_a   1.000
_cell.length_b   1.000
_cell.length_c   1.000
_cell.angle_alpha   90.00
_cell.angle_beta   90.00
_cell.angle_gamma   90.00
#
_symmetry.space_group_name_H-M   'P 1'
#
loop_
_entity.id
_entity.type
_entity.pdbx_description
1 polymer ?
#
loop_
_entity_poly.entity_id
_entity_poly.type
_entity_poly.pdbx_seq_one_letter_code
_entity_poly.pdbx_strand_id
1 'polypeptide(L)'
;MKKIAITCALLSSLVASSVWADAASDLKSRLDKVSSFHASFTQKVTDGSGAAVQEGQGDLWVKRPNLFNWHMTQPDESILVSDGKTLWFYNPFVEQATATWLKDATGNTPFMLIARNQSSDWQQYNIKQNGDDFVLTPKASNGNLKQFTIN
;
A
#
# COMPACT_ATOMS: atom_id res chain seq x y z
N MET A 1 -52.23 54.33 -9.33
CA MET A 1 -51.07 53.61 -9.90
C MET A 1 -50.33 52.92 -8.76
N LYS A 2 -50.50 51.61 -8.59
CA LYS A 2 -49.82 50.79 -7.56
C LYS A 2 -48.78 49.93 -8.26
N LYS A 3 -47.49 50.09 -7.94
CA LYS A 3 -46.41 49.26 -8.47
C LYS A 3 -46.03 48.24 -7.39
N ILE A 4 -46.29 46.97 -7.69
CA ILE A 4 -45.74 45.81 -6.99
C ILE A 4 -44.81 45.10 -7.99
N ALA A 5 -43.82 44.40 -7.45
CA ALA A 5 -42.86 43.50 -8.08
C ALA A 5 -41.52 44.18 -8.41
N ILE A 6 -40.34 43.61 -8.16
CA ILE A 6 -39.95 42.20 -8.19
C ILE A 6 -38.84 41.93 -7.15
N THR A 7 -39.07 40.91 -6.34
CA THR A 7 -38.16 40.15 -5.50
C THR A 7 -37.10 39.42 -6.34
N CYS A 8 -35.87 39.26 -5.82
CA CYS A 8 -35.10 38.00 -5.79
C CYS A 8 -33.59 38.14 -6.01
N ALA A 9 -32.87 37.64 -4.99
CA ALA A 9 -31.71 36.77 -5.11
C ALA A 9 -30.38 37.35 -5.65
N LEU A 10 -29.56 37.83 -4.72
CA LEU A 10 -28.09 37.77 -4.81
C LEU A 10 -27.52 37.33 -3.44
N LEU A 11 -27.99 36.18 -2.95
CA LEU A 11 -27.24 35.38 -1.99
C LEU A 11 -26.48 34.34 -2.81
N SER A 12 -25.33 34.72 -3.35
CA SER A 12 -24.36 33.76 -3.88
C SER A 12 -23.79 32.99 -2.69
N SER A 13 -24.44 31.88 -2.35
CA SER A 13 -23.88 30.88 -1.45
C SER A 13 -22.53 30.44 -2.02
N LEU A 14 -21.48 30.79 -1.30
CA LEU A 14 -20.19 30.11 -1.39
C LEU A 14 -20.42 28.67 -0.96
N VAL A 15 -20.82 27.83 -1.92
CA VAL A 15 -20.70 26.38 -1.80
C VAL A 15 -19.19 26.13 -1.85
N ALA A 16 -18.55 26.21 -0.68
CA ALA A 16 -17.24 25.64 -0.47
C ALA A 16 -17.41 24.15 -0.74
N SER A 17 -17.08 23.73 -1.96
CA SER A 17 -16.91 22.32 -2.26
C SER A 17 -15.81 21.86 -1.32
N SER A 18 -16.18 21.13 -0.27
CA SER A 18 -15.25 20.30 0.46
C SER A 18 -14.68 19.34 -0.57
N VAL A 19 -13.52 19.69 -1.12
CA VAL A 19 -12.70 18.77 -1.89
C VAL A 19 -12.28 17.74 -0.86
N TRP A 20 -13.04 16.64 -0.80
CA TRP A 20 -12.59 15.43 -0.15
C TRP A 20 -11.36 15.00 -0.94
N ALA A 21 -10.17 15.30 -0.42
CA ALA A 21 -8.95 14.76 -0.97
C ALA A 21 -9.12 13.24 -0.99
N ASP A 22 -9.12 12.66 -2.18
CA ASP A 22 -9.19 11.21 -2.34
C ASP A 22 -7.93 10.63 -1.70
N ALA A 23 -8.09 9.99 -0.53
CA ALA A 23 -6.97 9.42 0.22
C ALA A 23 -6.15 8.43 -0.62
N ALA A 24 -6.78 7.77 -1.59
CA ALA A 24 -6.09 6.92 -2.57
C ALA A 24 -5.15 7.73 -3.48
N SER A 25 -5.63 8.89 -3.96
CA SER A 25 -4.87 9.81 -4.78
C SER A 25 -3.71 10.42 -4.01
N ASP A 26 -3.92 10.82 -2.74
CA ASP A 26 -2.85 11.37 -1.91
C ASP A 26 -1.78 10.32 -1.59
N LEU A 27 -2.19 9.12 -1.16
CA LEU A 27 -1.27 7.99 -0.94
C LEU A 27 -0.43 7.71 -2.19
N LYS A 28 -1.08 7.59 -3.35
CA LYS A 28 -0.40 7.34 -4.60
C LYS A 28 0.58 8.46 -4.95
N SER A 29 0.17 9.72 -4.82
CA SER A 29 0.98 10.91 -5.08
C SER A 29 2.22 10.97 -4.18
N ARG A 30 2.07 10.64 -2.89
CA ARG A 30 3.20 10.54 -1.95
C ARG A 30 4.17 9.45 -2.37
N LEU A 31 3.67 8.26 -2.67
CA LEU A 31 4.49 7.15 -3.13
C LEU A 31 5.20 7.49 -4.45
N ASP A 32 4.54 8.15 -5.42
CA ASP A 32 5.09 8.51 -6.72
C ASP A 32 6.36 9.40 -6.62
N LYS A 33 6.56 10.11 -5.51
CA LYS A 33 7.78 10.89 -5.24
C LYS A 33 9.04 10.05 -5.03
N VAL A 34 8.90 8.75 -4.76
CA VAL A 34 10.02 7.84 -4.41
C VAL A 34 10.15 6.70 -5.41
N SER A 35 10.77 6.93 -6.57
CA SER A 35 10.87 5.91 -7.64
C SER A 35 11.76 4.70 -7.28
N SER A 36 12.74 4.89 -6.41
CA SER A 36 13.58 3.83 -5.85
C SER A 36 14.08 4.20 -4.46
N PHE A 37 14.25 3.21 -3.59
CA PHE A 37 14.83 3.40 -2.26
C PHE A 37 15.52 2.14 -1.76
N HIS A 38 16.34 2.32 -0.72
CA HIS A 38 16.87 1.28 0.14
C HIS A 38 16.52 1.63 1.58
N ALA A 39 16.16 0.63 2.37
CA ALA A 39 15.89 0.78 3.80
C ALA A 39 16.19 -0.53 4.54
N SER A 40 16.71 -0.41 5.76
CA SER A 40 16.68 -1.51 6.73
C SER A 40 15.27 -1.62 7.33
N PHE A 41 14.82 -2.83 7.64
CA PHE A 41 13.51 -3.08 8.26
C PHE A 41 13.61 -3.98 9.48
N THR A 42 12.59 -3.88 10.34
CA THR A 42 12.28 -4.85 11.38
C THR A 42 10.86 -5.35 11.17
N GLN A 43 10.68 -6.67 11.18
CA GLN A 43 9.40 -7.34 11.05
C GLN A 43 8.98 -7.89 12.41
N LYS A 44 7.70 -7.72 12.74
CA LYS A 44 7.07 -8.33 13.91
C LYS A 44 5.74 -8.94 13.48
N VAL A 45 5.57 -10.23 13.74
CA VAL A 45 4.36 -11.00 13.47
C VAL A 45 3.76 -11.40 14.82
N THR A 46 2.49 -11.08 15.02
CA THR A 46 1.74 -11.45 16.22
C THR A 46 0.51 -12.26 15.86
N ASP A 47 0.06 -13.14 16.76
CA ASP A 47 -1.19 -13.85 16.60
C ASP A 47 -2.41 -12.98 17.00
N GLY A 48 -3.61 -13.56 16.93
CA GLY A 48 -4.86 -12.87 17.29
C GLY A 48 -5.01 -12.51 18.76
N SER A 49 -4.20 -13.09 19.65
CA SER A 49 -4.13 -12.73 21.08
C SER A 49 -3.13 -11.60 21.36
N GLY A 50 -2.32 -11.24 20.35
CA GLY A 50 -1.24 -10.26 20.48
C GLY A 50 0.10 -10.87 20.90
N ALA A 51 0.19 -12.19 21.03
CA ALA A 51 1.46 -12.87 21.34
C ALA A 51 2.39 -12.81 20.11
N ALA A 52 3.69 -12.61 20.34
CA ALA A 52 4.69 -12.60 19.28
C ALA A 52 4.89 -14.02 18.72
N VAL A 53 4.75 -14.15 17.41
CA VAL A 53 4.95 -15.41 16.66
C VAL A 53 6.34 -15.43 16.03
N GLN A 54 6.76 -14.30 15.47
CA GLN A 54 8.04 -14.16 14.80
C GLN A 54 8.49 -12.70 14.84
N GLU A 55 9.79 -12.50 15.00
CA GLU A 55 10.46 -11.23 14.78
C GLU A 55 11.56 -11.44 13.73
N GLY A 56 11.94 -10.40 13.01
CA GLY A 56 12.99 -10.49 12.01
C GLY A 56 13.52 -9.12 11.61
N GLN A 57 14.64 -9.09 10.92
CA GLN A 57 15.25 -7.87 10.41
C GLN A 57 15.99 -8.14 9.11
N GLY A 58 16.23 -7.07 8.35
CA GLY A 58 16.92 -7.19 7.08
C GLY A 58 16.94 -5.89 6.30
N ASP A 59 17.16 -6.02 5.00
CA ASP A 59 17.28 -4.92 4.06
C ASP A 59 16.30 -5.07 2.92
N LEU A 60 15.80 -3.93 2.46
CA LEU A 60 14.84 -3.83 1.38
C LEU A 60 15.33 -2.82 0.35
N TRP A 61 15.43 -3.26 -0.90
CA TRP A 61 15.61 -2.41 -2.06
C TRP A 61 14.36 -2.45 -2.91
N VAL A 62 13.89 -1.29 -3.36
CA VAL A 62 12.76 -1.17 -4.28
C VAL A 62 13.13 -0.25 -5.41
N LYS A 63 12.76 -0.64 -6.62
CA LYS A 63 12.74 0.20 -7.82
C LYS A 63 11.45 -0.04 -8.58
N ARG A 64 10.60 0.98 -8.62
CA ARG A 64 9.28 0.89 -9.24
C ARG A 64 9.39 0.68 -10.76
N PRO A 65 8.43 -0.03 -11.38
CA PRO A 65 7.17 -0.51 -10.79
C PRO A 65 7.24 -1.91 -10.16
N ASN A 66 8.30 -2.68 -10.33
CA ASN A 66 8.23 -4.13 -10.07
C ASN A 66 9.56 -4.78 -9.72
N LEU A 67 10.63 -4.00 -9.52
CA LEU A 67 11.92 -4.52 -9.08
C LEU A 67 12.04 -4.35 -7.59
N PHE A 68 12.40 -5.42 -6.90
CA PHE A 68 12.74 -5.34 -5.49
C PHE A 68 13.68 -6.47 -5.09
N ASN A 69 14.41 -6.24 -4.02
CA ASN A 69 15.17 -7.25 -3.30
C ASN A 69 14.82 -7.10 -1.82
N TRP A 70 14.15 -8.09 -1.27
CA TRP A 70 13.90 -8.21 0.16
C TRP A 70 14.85 -9.27 0.70
N HIS A 71 15.78 -8.87 1.56
CA HIS A 71 16.78 -9.74 2.16
C HIS A 71 16.57 -9.75 3.68
N MET A 72 15.93 -10.80 4.19
CA MET A 72 15.85 -11.02 5.63
C MET A 72 17.14 -11.69 6.09
N THR A 73 17.79 -11.12 7.10
CA THR A 73 19.09 -11.57 7.61
C THR A 73 19.01 -12.22 8.99
N GLN A 74 17.92 -11.97 9.73
CA GLN A 74 17.66 -12.60 11.03
C GLN A 74 16.17 -12.88 11.23
N PRO A 75 15.81 -13.90 12.03
CA PRO A 75 16.72 -14.90 12.62
C PRO A 75 17.27 -15.87 11.57
N ASP A 76 16.44 -16.19 10.57
CA ASP A 76 16.79 -17.06 9.46
C ASP A 76 16.91 -16.25 8.18
N GLU A 77 17.97 -16.52 7.42
CA GLU A 77 18.20 -15.83 6.16
C GLU A 77 17.20 -16.27 5.09
N SER A 78 16.61 -15.31 4.39
CA SER A 78 15.82 -15.58 3.19
C SER A 78 15.83 -14.39 2.25
N ILE A 79 15.77 -14.67 0.95
CA ILE A 79 15.86 -13.65 -0.08
C ILE A 79 14.66 -13.77 -1.00
N LEU A 80 13.93 -12.67 -1.18
CA LEU A 80 12.83 -12.55 -2.13
C LEU A 80 13.17 -11.45 -3.14
N VAL A 81 13.48 -11.85 -4.38
CA VAL A 81 13.87 -10.94 -5.46
C VAL A 81 12.82 -10.94 -6.55
N SER A 82 12.46 -9.76 -7.05
CA SER A 82 11.79 -9.65 -8.34
C SER A 82 12.66 -8.97 -9.39
N ASP A 83 12.79 -9.64 -10.53
CA ASP A 83 13.38 -9.10 -11.76
C ASP A 83 12.35 -8.37 -12.64
N GLY A 84 11.12 -8.19 -12.13
CA GLY A 84 10.01 -7.54 -12.79
C GLY A 84 9.07 -8.48 -13.56
N LYS A 85 9.49 -9.75 -13.78
CA LYS A 85 8.66 -10.79 -14.41
C LYS A 85 8.58 -12.05 -13.55
N THR A 86 9.68 -12.44 -12.96
CA THR A 86 9.85 -13.59 -12.10
C THR A 86 9.98 -13.12 -10.65
N LEU A 87 9.41 -13.90 -9.75
CA LEU A 87 9.63 -13.81 -8.32
C LEU A 87 10.49 -15.01 -7.90
N TRP A 88 11.67 -14.70 -7.39
CA TRP A 88 12.64 -15.67 -6.88
C TRP A 88 12.58 -15.66 -5.36
N PHE A 89 12.33 -16.81 -4.77
CA PHE A 89 12.50 -17.04 -3.34
C PHE A 89 13.69 -17.96 -3.14
N TYR A 90 14.69 -17.53 -2.38
CA TYR A 90 15.86 -18.32 -2.05
C TYR A 90 15.96 -18.48 -0.54
N ASN A 91 16.11 -19.73 -0.11
CA ASN A 91 16.39 -20.09 1.27
C ASN A 91 17.80 -20.72 1.32
N PRO A 92 18.80 -19.99 1.85
CA PRO A 92 20.18 -20.48 1.95
C PRO A 92 20.32 -21.72 2.83
N PHE A 93 19.52 -21.86 3.89
CA PHE A 93 19.64 -22.97 4.86
C PHE A 93 19.42 -24.34 4.21
N VAL A 94 18.50 -24.42 3.23
CA VAL A 94 18.22 -25.63 2.46
C VAL A 94 18.78 -25.56 1.03
N GLU A 95 19.59 -24.54 0.74
CA GLU A 95 20.22 -24.29 -0.57
C GLU A 95 19.23 -24.33 -1.75
N GLN A 96 17.98 -23.91 -1.53
CA GLN A 96 16.91 -24.04 -2.52
C GLN A 96 16.38 -22.68 -3.00
N ALA A 97 16.21 -22.57 -4.32
CA ALA A 97 15.51 -21.45 -4.96
C ALA A 97 14.21 -21.92 -5.62
N THR A 98 13.15 -21.13 -5.46
CA THR A 98 11.86 -21.31 -6.16
C THR A 98 11.62 -20.11 -7.07
N ALA A 99 11.21 -20.38 -8.30
CA ALA A 99 10.86 -19.35 -9.28
C ALA A 99 9.37 -19.43 -9.61
N THR A 100 8.67 -18.30 -9.52
CA THR A 100 7.26 -18.17 -9.89
C THR A 100 7.06 -16.92 -10.74
N TRP A 101 5.97 -16.86 -11.50
CA TRP A 101 5.64 -15.63 -12.22
C TRP A 101 5.18 -14.56 -11.24
N LEU A 102 5.75 -13.36 -11.34
CA LEU A 102 5.40 -12.23 -10.47
C LEU A 102 3.90 -11.94 -10.52
N LYS A 103 3.30 -11.98 -11.72
CA LYS A 103 1.86 -11.77 -11.92
C LYS A 103 0.99 -12.71 -11.06
N ASP A 104 1.44 -13.93 -10.81
CA ASP A 104 0.67 -14.94 -10.07
C ASP A 104 0.88 -14.79 -8.55
N ALA A 105 2.00 -14.21 -8.13
CA ALA A 105 2.32 -13.94 -6.73
C ALA A 105 1.79 -12.59 -6.21
N THR A 106 1.41 -11.67 -7.09
CA THR A 106 1.06 -10.28 -6.73
C THR A 106 -0.30 -10.10 -6.04
N GLY A 107 -1.10 -11.15 -5.90
CA GLY A 107 -2.41 -11.06 -5.25
C GLY A 107 -2.31 -10.98 -3.72
N ASN A 108 -2.40 -9.77 -3.17
CA ASN A 108 -2.83 -9.48 -1.78
C ASN A 108 -1.78 -9.38 -0.65
N THR A 109 -0.50 -9.08 -0.93
CA THR A 109 0.42 -8.68 0.15
C THR A 109 0.60 -7.15 0.17
N PRO A 110 0.53 -6.49 1.35
CA PRO A 110 0.70 -5.04 1.46
C PRO A 110 1.98 -4.51 0.81
N PHE A 111 3.08 -5.25 0.91
CA PHE A 111 4.35 -4.89 0.30
C PHE A 111 4.26 -4.75 -1.23
N MET A 112 3.59 -5.68 -1.92
CA MET A 112 3.47 -5.63 -3.37
C MET A 112 2.67 -4.41 -3.85
N LEU A 113 1.69 -3.95 -3.06
CA LEU A 113 0.92 -2.75 -3.35
C LEU A 113 1.82 -1.50 -3.32
N ILE A 114 2.69 -1.41 -2.29
CA ILE A 114 3.65 -0.30 -2.13
C ILE A 114 4.70 -0.31 -3.24
N ALA A 115 5.24 -1.48 -3.57
CA ALA A 115 6.27 -1.64 -4.59
C ALA A 115 5.75 -1.27 -6.00
N ARG A 116 4.48 -1.59 -6.30
CA ARG A 116 3.84 -1.35 -7.60
C ARG A 116 3.25 0.05 -7.77
N ASN A 117 2.66 0.60 -6.71
CA ASN A 117 1.97 1.89 -6.67
C ASN A 117 0.99 2.14 -7.84
N GLN A 118 0.15 1.16 -8.17
CA GLN A 118 -0.82 1.24 -9.27
C GLN A 118 -2.19 1.71 -8.78
N SER A 119 -2.80 2.65 -9.51
CA SER A 119 -4.14 3.15 -9.17
C SER A 119 -5.21 2.05 -9.13
N SER A 120 -5.12 1.06 -10.02
CA SER A 120 -6.02 -0.10 -10.05
C SER A 120 -5.95 -0.95 -8.79
N ASP A 121 -4.79 -0.98 -8.13
CA ASP A 121 -4.60 -1.74 -6.90
C ASP A 121 -5.26 -0.98 -5.74
N TRP A 122 -5.04 0.34 -5.64
CA TRP A 122 -5.64 1.19 -4.60
C TRP A 122 -7.17 1.27 -4.67
N GLN A 123 -7.74 1.22 -5.87
CA GLN A 123 -9.20 1.24 -6.06
C GLN A 123 -9.92 0.02 -5.47
N GLN A 124 -9.21 -1.06 -5.15
CA GLN A 124 -9.77 -2.26 -4.52
C GLN A 124 -9.94 -2.10 -3.00
N TYR A 125 -9.51 -0.98 -2.42
CA TYR A 125 -9.52 -0.72 -0.99
C TYR A 125 -10.38 0.51 -0.65
N ASN A 126 -10.97 0.49 0.53
CA ASN A 126 -11.44 1.69 1.21
C ASN A 126 -10.26 2.28 1.98
N ILE A 127 -9.86 3.50 1.64
CA ILE A 127 -8.67 4.15 2.19
C ILE A 127 -9.11 5.30 3.08
N LYS A 128 -8.68 5.27 4.34
CA LYS A 128 -8.84 6.37 5.30
C LYS A 128 -7.49 6.98 5.60
N GLN A 129 -7.41 8.30 5.63
CA GLN A 129 -6.18 9.03 5.91
C GLN A 129 -6.33 9.83 7.21
N ASN A 130 -5.29 9.81 8.03
CA ASN A 130 -5.12 10.67 9.21
C ASN A 130 -3.67 11.19 9.25
N GLY A 131 -3.45 12.40 8.72
CA GLY A 131 -2.09 12.92 8.55
C GLY A 131 -1.29 12.10 7.54
N ASP A 132 -0.27 11.40 8.04
CA ASP A 132 0.60 10.52 7.24
C ASP A 132 0.16 9.04 7.33
N ASP A 133 -0.77 8.71 8.23
CA ASP A 133 -1.31 7.36 8.37
C ASP A 133 -2.41 7.10 7.34
N PHE A 134 -2.27 6.02 6.57
CA PHE A 134 -3.24 5.50 5.64
C PHE A 134 -3.69 4.11 6.08
N VAL A 135 -4.98 3.95 6.39
CA VAL A 135 -5.60 2.67 6.73
C VAL A 135 -6.39 2.16 5.53
N LEU A 136 -6.05 0.96 5.06
CA LEU A 136 -6.61 0.33 3.88
C LEU A 136 -7.37 -0.93 4.28
N THR A 137 -8.67 -0.95 3.96
CA THR A 137 -9.55 -2.10 4.17
C THR A 137 -10.02 -2.62 2.80
N PRO A 138 -9.78 -3.89 2.45
CA PRO A 138 -10.24 -4.43 1.18
C PRO A 138 -11.75 -4.28 1.00
N LYS A 139 -12.20 -3.95 -0.20
CA LYS A 139 -13.63 -3.91 -0.54
C LYS A 139 -14.23 -5.31 -0.65
N ALA A 140 -13.42 -6.29 -1.06
CA ALA A 140 -13.81 -7.69 -1.14
C ALA A 140 -13.51 -8.42 0.18
N SER A 141 -14.44 -9.28 0.63
CA SER A 141 -14.33 -10.01 1.90
C SER A 141 -13.72 -11.41 1.79
N ASN A 142 -13.37 -11.85 0.59
CA ASN A 142 -12.87 -13.20 0.29
C ASN A 142 -11.33 -13.33 0.37
N GLY A 143 -10.61 -12.27 0.71
CA GLY A 143 -9.16 -12.27 0.85
C GLY A 143 -8.69 -12.60 2.27
N ASN A 144 -7.43 -13.03 2.39
CA ASN A 144 -6.80 -13.31 3.70
C ASN A 144 -6.38 -12.03 4.46
N LEU A 145 -6.41 -10.87 3.79
CA LEU A 145 -6.07 -9.57 4.37
C LEU A 145 -7.34 -8.93 4.95
N LYS A 146 -7.35 -8.58 6.24
CA LYS A 146 -8.47 -7.83 6.84
C LYS A 146 -8.27 -6.32 6.75
N GLN A 147 -7.05 -5.87 6.99
CA GLN A 147 -6.65 -4.48 7.00
C GLN A 147 -5.14 -4.40 6.85
N PHE A 148 -4.63 -3.32 6.28
CA PHE A 148 -3.24 -2.93 6.40
C PHE A 148 -3.11 -1.42 6.56
N THR A 149 -1.99 -0.97 7.11
CA THR A 149 -1.72 0.44 7.37
C THR A 149 -0.35 0.82 6.78
N ILE A 150 -0.25 2.03 6.23
CA ILE A 150 0.99 2.66 5.79
C ILE A 150 1.11 3.97 6.57
N ASN A 151 2.25 4.21 7.22
CA ASN A 151 2.54 5.42 7.98
C ASN A 151 3.76 6.14 7.37
#